data_AF-A0A9E7KRU5-F1
#
_entry.id   AF-A0A9E7KRU5-F1
#
_cell.length_a   1.000
_cell.length_b   1.000
_cell.length_c   1.000
_cell.angle_alpha   90.00
_cell.angle_beta   90.00
_cell.angle_gamma   90.00
#
_symmetry.space_group_name_H-M   'P 1'
#
loop_
_entity.id
_entity.type
_entity.pdbx_description
1 polymer ?
#
loop_
_entity_poly.entity_id
_entity_poly.type
_entity_poly.pdbx_seq_one_letter_code
_entity_poly.pdbx_strand_id
1 'polypeptide(L)'
;FAQSSTLFTNQGGTLDRRIGSKLQVPPAALQSFISVSIIVSIPIYDGILVPVARKFSGLPSGITMLQRIGTGMALSLVSTVIAALVEMKRLKTAREFGLVDQPNARIPMSLWWLVPQYVLFGVADVFTMVGLQEFFYDQVPDALRSLGLALYLSIFGIGSFISGFLISVINKTTGGGGESWFSNNLNRAHLDYFYWLLAGLSTMELLLYGFFTRAYAYKKKQEDTAVM
;
A
#
# COMPACT_ATOMS: atom_id res chain seq x y z
N PHE A 1 -3.87 2.23 -1.58
CA PHE A 1 -4.29 3.49 -0.92
C PHE A 1 -5.57 3.38 -0.11
N ALA A 2 -6.72 2.93 -0.65
CA ALA A 2 -7.98 2.96 0.10
C ALA A 2 -8.06 2.03 1.33
N GLN A 3 -7.29 0.94 1.36
CA GLN A 3 -7.47 -0.15 2.34
C GLN A 3 -7.01 0.20 3.76
N SER A 4 -5.92 0.96 3.88
CA SER A 4 -5.28 1.24 5.18
C SER A 4 -6.14 2.13 6.10
N SER A 5 -6.92 3.04 5.53
CA SER A 5 -7.84 3.90 6.26
C SER A 5 -9.20 3.26 6.51
N THR A 6 -9.60 2.28 5.71
CA THR A 6 -10.93 1.66 5.74
C THR A 6 -10.90 0.24 6.32
N LEU A 7 -10.68 -0.78 5.48
CA LEU A 7 -10.79 -2.18 5.87
C LEU A 7 -9.78 -2.59 6.93
N PHE A 8 -8.54 -2.08 6.89
CA PHE A 8 -7.55 -2.38 7.94
C PHE A 8 -7.97 -1.80 9.30
N THR A 9 -8.56 -0.60 9.31
CA THR A 9 -9.11 0.01 10.53
C THR A 9 -10.27 -0.81 11.09
N ASN A 10 -11.17 -1.27 10.21
CA ASN A 10 -12.31 -2.12 10.59
C ASN A 10 -11.84 -3.47 11.15
N GLN A 11 -10.85 -4.10 10.51
CA GLN A 11 -10.22 -5.33 10.98
C GLN A 11 -9.63 -5.15 12.39
N GLY A 12 -8.89 -4.07 12.62
CA GLY A 12 -8.32 -3.73 13.93
C GLY A 12 -9.36 -3.52 15.03
N GLY A 13 -10.59 -3.15 14.68
CA GLY A 13 -11.72 -3.05 15.61
C GLY A 13 -12.12 -4.39 16.24
N THR A 14 -11.89 -5.51 15.54
CA THR A 14 -12.27 -6.86 15.97
C THR A 14 -11.21 -7.59 16.80
N LEU A 15 -9.99 -7.05 16.86
CA LEU A 15 -8.84 -7.67 17.53
C LEU A 15 -8.74 -7.28 19.01
N ASP A 16 -7.86 -7.95 19.76
CA ASP A 16 -7.51 -7.52 21.11
C ASP A 16 -6.56 -6.32 21.05
N ARG A 17 -7.08 -5.18 21.50
CA ARG A 17 -6.44 -3.86 21.46
C ARG A 17 -5.78 -3.47 22.79
N ARG A 18 -5.77 -4.38 23.77
CA ARG A 18 -5.26 -4.08 25.11
C ARG A 18 -3.73 -4.05 25.13
N ILE A 19 -3.17 -2.98 25.69
CA ILE A 19 -1.78 -2.90 26.14
C ILE A 19 -1.81 -2.93 27.67
N GLY A 20 -1.36 -4.05 28.25
CA GLY A 20 -1.49 -4.29 29.69
C GLY A 20 -2.96 -4.36 30.13
N SER A 21 -3.24 -3.93 31.35
CA SER A 21 -4.57 -4.07 31.97
C SER A 21 -5.53 -2.90 31.73
N LYS A 22 -5.03 -1.71 31.36
CA LYS A 22 -5.83 -0.47 31.35
C LYS A 22 -5.92 0.25 29.99
N LEU A 23 -4.95 0.07 29.10
CA LEU A 23 -4.89 0.84 27.86
C LEU A 23 -5.54 0.06 26.71
N GLN A 24 -6.52 0.65 26.03
CA GLN A 24 -7.05 0.14 24.76
C GLN A 24 -6.65 1.07 23.63
N VAL A 25 -5.92 0.53 22.65
CA VAL A 25 -5.48 1.27 21.48
C VAL A 25 -6.65 1.45 20.50
N PRO A 26 -6.94 2.68 20.04
CA PRO A 26 -7.89 2.88 18.94
C PRO A 26 -7.37 2.22 17.65
N PRO A 27 -8.17 1.48 16.87
CA PRO A 27 -7.70 0.83 15.63
C PRO A 27 -7.12 1.83 14.64
N ALA A 28 -7.72 3.03 14.55
CA ALA A 28 -7.24 4.11 13.70
C ALA A 28 -5.84 4.61 14.08
N ALA A 29 -5.39 4.42 15.33
CA ALA A 29 -4.04 4.78 15.74
C ALA A 29 -2.97 3.94 15.03
N LEU A 30 -3.32 2.79 14.44
CA LEU A 30 -2.39 2.04 13.60
C LEU A 30 -1.93 2.81 12.36
N GLN A 31 -2.72 3.78 11.89
CA GLN A 31 -2.32 4.64 10.76
C GLN A 31 -1.09 5.47 11.10
N SER A 32 -0.85 5.80 12.38
CA SER A 32 0.36 6.51 12.81
C SER A 32 1.64 5.72 12.50
N PHE A 33 1.58 4.39 12.40
CA PHE A 33 2.74 3.59 11.97
C PHE A 33 3.14 3.86 10.52
N ILE A 34 2.21 4.26 9.64
CA ILE A 34 2.55 4.70 8.29
C ILE A 34 3.39 5.97 8.38
N SER A 35 2.92 6.98 9.11
CA SER A 35 3.62 8.26 9.27
C SER A 35 5.01 8.08 9.92
N VAL A 36 5.10 7.27 10.97
CA VAL A 36 6.37 6.96 11.63
C VAL A 36 7.31 6.21 10.67
N SER A 37 6.79 5.23 9.92
CA SER A 37 7.57 4.49 8.92
C SER A 37 8.13 5.43 7.85
N ILE A 38 7.35 6.40 7.37
CA ILE A 38 7.81 7.43 6.42
C ILE A 38 8.92 8.28 7.04
N ILE A 39 8.70 8.83 8.23
CA ILE A 39 9.66 9.71 8.93
C ILE A 39 11.00 8.99 9.16
N VAL A 40 10.97 7.70 9.48
CA VAL A 40 12.18 6.89 9.69
C VAL A 40 12.82 6.49 8.36
N SER A 41 12.02 6.18 7.34
CA SER A 41 12.52 5.68 6.06
C SER A 41 13.20 6.76 5.22
N ILE A 42 12.75 8.01 5.27
CA ILE A 42 13.36 9.13 4.52
C ILE A 42 14.86 9.32 4.85
N PRO A 43 15.28 9.50 6.12
CA PRO A 43 16.69 9.68 6.43
C PRO A 43 17.54 8.42 6.15
N ILE A 44 16.96 7.22 6.27
CA ILE A 44 17.64 5.99 5.85
C ILE A 44 17.85 5.99 4.32
N TYR A 45 16.83 6.41 3.59
CA TYR A 45 16.86 6.48 2.15
C TYR A 45 17.90 7.51 1.65
N ASP A 46 17.83 8.75 2.12
CA ASP A 46 18.71 9.83 1.69
C ASP A 46 20.14 9.69 2.24
N GLY A 47 20.28 9.23 3.49
CA GLY A 47 21.56 9.15 4.20
C GLY A 47 22.35 7.86 3.95
N ILE A 48 21.67 6.75 3.62
CA ILE A 48 22.30 5.44 3.48
C ILE A 48 22.08 4.88 2.07
N LEU A 49 20.84 4.71 1.65
CA LEU A 49 20.54 4.01 0.39
C LEU A 49 21.03 4.78 -0.84
N VAL A 50 20.80 6.09 -0.91
CA VAL A 50 21.24 6.91 -2.05
C VAL A 50 22.77 6.96 -2.15
N PRO A 51 23.55 7.25 -1.09
CA PRO A 51 25.01 7.25 -1.17
C PRO A 51 25.60 5.88 -1.52
N VAL A 52 25.05 4.79 -0.98
CA VAL A 52 25.47 3.43 -1.32
C VAL A 52 25.16 3.12 -2.77
N ALA A 53 23.94 3.40 -3.22
CA ALA A 53 23.55 3.18 -4.61
C ALA A 53 24.41 3.98 -5.59
N ARG A 54 24.74 5.25 -5.27
CA ARG A 54 25.66 6.08 -6.07
C ARG A 54 27.04 5.44 -6.24
N LYS A 55 27.58 4.83 -5.17
CA LYS A 55 28.89 4.14 -5.23
C LYS A 55 28.88 2.95 -6.18
N PHE A 56 27.76 2.22 -6.25
CA PHE A 56 27.65 1.02 -7.09
C PHE A 56 27.18 1.31 -8.51
N SER A 57 26.24 2.23 -8.69
CA SER A 57 25.64 2.52 -10.00
C SER A 57 26.38 3.58 -10.80
N GLY A 58 27.19 4.42 -10.15
CA GLY A 58 27.84 5.57 -10.78
C GLY A 58 26.88 6.68 -11.22
N LEU A 59 25.58 6.55 -10.94
CA LEU A 59 24.55 7.54 -11.32
C LEU A 59 24.44 8.63 -10.24
N PRO A 60 24.26 9.92 -10.60
CA PRO A 60 24.07 11.01 -9.63
C PRO A 60 22.87 10.81 -8.70
N SER A 61 21.83 10.11 -9.15
CA SER A 61 20.64 9.76 -8.36
C SER A 61 20.78 8.44 -7.60
N GLY A 62 21.84 7.65 -7.84
CA GLY A 62 22.07 6.33 -7.26
C GLY A 62 21.13 5.24 -7.78
N ILE A 63 19.83 5.43 -7.63
CA ILE A 63 18.74 4.54 -8.09
C ILE A 63 17.89 5.31 -9.09
N THR A 64 17.55 4.71 -10.23
CA THR A 64 16.73 5.39 -11.25
C THR A 64 15.30 5.62 -10.75
N MET A 65 14.61 6.64 -11.28
CA MET A 65 13.22 6.93 -10.91
C MET A 65 12.31 5.71 -11.11
N LEU A 66 12.50 4.95 -12.19
CA LEU A 66 11.67 3.77 -12.48
C LEU A 66 11.99 2.60 -11.53
N GLN A 67 13.25 2.42 -11.14
CA GLN A 67 13.62 1.42 -10.13
C GLN A 67 13.02 1.76 -8.76
N ARG A 68 12.98 3.04 -8.38
CA ARG A 68 12.35 3.51 -7.12
C ARG A 68 10.86 3.18 -7.12
N ILE A 69 10.14 3.58 -8.17
CA ILE A 69 8.70 3.29 -8.33
C ILE A 69 8.45 1.78 -8.30
N GLY A 70 9.18 0.98 -9.09
CA GLY A 70 9.01 -0.48 -9.12
C GLY A 70 9.30 -1.15 -7.78
N THR A 71 10.29 -0.67 -7.03
CA THR A 71 10.58 -1.15 -5.66
C THR A 71 9.41 -0.86 -4.72
N GLY A 72 8.85 0.35 -4.78
CA GLY A 72 7.69 0.72 -4.00
C GLY A 72 6.45 -0.12 -4.34
N MET A 73 6.20 -0.37 -5.62
CA MET A 73 5.12 -1.26 -6.07
C MET A 73 5.30 -2.70 -5.54
N ALA A 74 6.53 -3.23 -5.59
CA ALA A 74 6.83 -4.56 -5.06
C ALA A 74 6.63 -4.65 -3.54
N LEU A 75 7.06 -3.63 -2.78
CA LEU A 75 6.84 -3.56 -1.33
C LEU A 75 5.35 -3.43 -0.99
N SER A 76 4.58 -2.69 -1.78
CA SER A 76 3.12 -2.59 -1.65
C SER A 76 2.42 -3.93 -1.87
N LEU A 77 2.89 -4.72 -2.87
CA LEU A 77 2.43 -6.08 -3.08
C LEU A 77 2.72 -6.97 -1.87
N VAL A 78 3.95 -6.95 -1.34
CA VAL A 78 4.32 -7.71 -0.14
C VAL A 78 3.44 -7.32 1.06
N SER A 79 3.21 -6.02 1.25
CA SER A 79 2.32 -5.51 2.30
C SER A 79 0.89 -6.05 2.15
N THR A 80 0.38 -6.12 0.91
CA THR A 80 -0.97 -6.62 0.63
C THR A 80 -1.07 -8.13 0.87
N VAL A 81 -0.04 -8.89 0.51
CA VAL A 81 0.06 -10.33 0.82
C VAL A 81 0.07 -10.57 2.33
N ILE A 82 0.84 -9.78 3.09
CA ILE A 82 0.85 -9.87 4.55
C ILE A 82 -0.53 -9.58 5.12
N ALA A 83 -1.23 -8.55 4.64
CA ALA A 83 -2.59 -8.26 5.08
C ALA A 83 -3.55 -9.43 4.82
N ALA A 84 -3.45 -10.08 3.65
CA ALA A 84 -4.23 -11.28 3.33
C ALA A 84 -3.94 -12.42 4.31
N LEU A 85 -2.67 -12.71 4.59
CA LEU A 85 -2.27 -13.76 5.54
C LEU A 85 -2.72 -13.48 6.97
N VAL A 86 -2.61 -12.22 7.41
CA VAL A 86 -3.06 -11.79 8.74
C VAL A 86 -4.57 -11.93 8.86
N GLU A 87 -5.33 -11.62 7.81
CA GLU A 87 -6.78 -11.80 7.80
C GLU A 87 -7.20 -13.28 7.80
N MET A 88 -6.53 -14.12 7.00
CA MET A 88 -6.75 -15.58 7.05
C MET A 88 -6.53 -16.13 8.46
N LYS A 89 -5.48 -15.66 9.15
CA LYS A 89 -5.20 -16.04 10.53
C LYS A 89 -6.29 -15.55 11.50
N ARG A 90 -6.78 -14.31 11.32
CA ARG A 90 -7.87 -13.75 12.12
C ARG A 90 -9.16 -14.57 11.97
N LEU A 91 -9.56 -14.86 10.73
CA LEU A 91 -10.75 -15.67 10.43
C LEU A 91 -10.63 -17.10 10.96
N LYS A 92 -9.46 -17.72 10.83
CA LYS A 92 -9.18 -19.03 11.43
C LYS A 92 -9.36 -19.01 12.96
N THR A 93 -8.82 -17.99 13.62
CA THR A 93 -8.97 -17.82 15.07
C THR A 93 -10.43 -17.60 15.47
N ALA A 94 -11.20 -16.82 14.71
CA ALA A 94 -12.63 -16.64 14.96
C ALA A 94 -13.41 -17.96 14.89
N ARG A 95 -13.07 -18.85 13.94
CA ARG A 95 -13.66 -20.18 13.80
C ARG A 95 -13.30 -21.12 14.95
N GLU A 96 -12.02 -21.18 15.31
CA GLU A 96 -11.52 -22.04 16.39
C GLU A 96 -12.16 -21.72 17.75
N PHE A 97 -12.45 -20.45 18.01
CA PHE A 97 -13.10 -19.99 19.24
C PHE A 97 -14.64 -19.91 19.15
N GLY A 98 -15.25 -20.33 18.04
CA GLY A 98 -16.71 -20.29 17.86
C GLY A 98 -17.30 -18.88 17.82
N LEU A 99 -16.51 -17.88 17.43
CA LEU A 99 -16.89 -16.45 17.41
C LEU A 99 -17.44 -15.96 16.06
N VAL A 100 -17.62 -16.87 15.09
CA VAL A 100 -18.06 -16.55 13.73
C VAL A 100 -19.40 -15.82 13.72
N ASP A 101 -20.34 -16.23 14.57
CA ASP A 101 -21.68 -15.64 14.66
C ASP A 101 -21.78 -14.46 15.62
N GLN A 102 -20.66 -14.03 16.21
CA GLN A 102 -20.60 -12.96 17.19
C GLN A 102 -19.92 -11.72 16.61
N PRO A 103 -20.66 -10.81 15.94
CA PRO A 103 -20.08 -9.67 15.22
C PRO A 103 -19.31 -8.70 16.12
N ASN A 104 -19.67 -8.63 17.41
CA ASN A 104 -19.04 -7.74 18.39
C ASN A 104 -18.00 -8.47 19.27
N ALA A 105 -17.80 -9.77 19.07
CA ALA A 105 -16.81 -10.51 19.84
C ALA A 105 -15.39 -10.07 19.45
N ARG A 106 -14.54 -9.94 20.48
CA ARG A 106 -13.12 -9.69 20.27
C ARG A 106 -12.44 -11.01 19.98
N ILE A 107 -11.82 -11.09 18.81
CA ILE A 107 -11.01 -12.24 18.44
C ILE A 107 -9.77 -12.23 19.34
N PRO A 108 -9.39 -13.37 19.95
CA PRO A 108 -8.21 -13.49 20.80
C PRO A 108 -6.91 -13.47 19.96
N MET A 109 -6.72 -12.40 19.21
CA MET A 109 -5.56 -12.13 18.37
C MET A 109 -5.16 -10.68 18.62
N SER A 110 -3.86 -10.47 18.89
CA SER A 110 -3.35 -9.15 19.23
C SER A 110 -3.41 -8.19 18.04
N LEU A 111 -3.79 -6.93 18.30
CA LEU A 111 -3.77 -5.84 17.33
C LEU A 111 -2.41 -5.67 16.64
N TRP A 112 -1.32 -6.00 17.33
CA TRP A 112 0.05 -5.87 16.83
C TRP A 112 0.34 -6.69 15.57
N TRP A 113 -0.46 -7.73 15.28
CA TRP A 113 -0.36 -8.49 14.03
C TRP A 113 -0.62 -7.64 12.78
N LEU A 114 -1.31 -6.50 12.91
CA LEU A 114 -1.55 -5.58 11.79
C LEU A 114 -0.36 -4.65 11.52
N VAL A 115 0.51 -4.40 12.50
CA VAL A 115 1.60 -3.41 12.35
C VAL A 115 2.54 -3.69 11.17
N PRO A 116 2.96 -4.94 10.87
CA PRO A 116 3.85 -5.21 9.74
C PRO A 116 3.33 -4.67 8.41
N GLN A 117 2.03 -4.79 8.13
CA GLN A 117 1.46 -4.29 6.88
C GLN A 117 1.39 -2.75 6.86
N TYR A 118 1.15 -2.09 8.00
CA TYR A 118 1.17 -0.62 8.06
C TYR A 118 2.59 -0.05 7.88
N VAL A 119 3.59 -0.69 8.50
CA VAL A 119 4.99 -0.27 8.37
C VAL A 119 5.48 -0.46 6.94
N LEU A 120 5.28 -1.64 6.35
CA LEU A 120 5.69 -1.91 4.97
C LEU A 120 4.97 -1.01 3.96
N PHE A 121 3.69 -0.73 4.18
CA PHE A 121 2.97 0.25 3.37
C PHE A 121 3.62 1.63 3.42
N GLY A 122 4.02 2.10 4.60
CA GLY A 122 4.74 3.38 4.74
C GLY A 122 6.11 3.39 4.06
N VAL A 123 6.87 2.30 4.12
CA VAL A 123 8.15 2.17 3.39
C VAL A 123 7.90 2.21 1.88
N ALA A 124 6.93 1.42 1.40
CA ALA A 124 6.53 1.36 0.00
C ALA A 124 6.14 2.75 -0.54
N ASP A 125 5.46 3.54 0.29
CA ASP A 125 5.01 4.89 -0.05
C ASP A 125 6.20 5.84 -0.29
N VAL A 126 7.25 5.78 0.54
CA VAL A 126 8.46 6.59 0.33
C VAL A 126 9.10 6.30 -1.03
N PHE A 127 9.29 5.04 -1.39
CA PHE A 127 9.88 4.67 -2.67
C PHE A 127 8.99 5.05 -3.87
N THR A 128 7.68 4.82 -3.74
CA THR A 128 6.72 5.08 -4.82
C THR A 128 6.53 6.58 -5.05
N MET A 129 6.31 7.35 -3.97
CA MET A 129 6.00 8.78 -4.06
C MET A 129 7.18 9.61 -4.49
N VAL A 130 8.36 9.36 -3.91
CA VAL A 130 9.58 10.06 -4.34
C VAL A 130 9.86 9.76 -5.81
N GLY A 131 9.76 8.50 -6.22
CA GLY A 131 9.97 8.10 -7.61
C GLY A 131 8.95 8.70 -8.59
N LEU A 132 7.66 8.69 -8.26
CA LEU A 132 6.60 9.25 -9.11
C LEU A 132 6.72 10.77 -9.21
N GLN A 133 6.93 11.47 -8.09
CA GLN A 133 7.06 12.92 -8.08
C GLN A 133 8.26 13.37 -8.92
N GLU A 134 9.41 12.72 -8.76
CA GLU A 134 10.63 13.01 -9.54
C GLU A 134 10.40 12.72 -11.04
N PHE A 135 9.75 11.59 -11.36
CA PHE A 135 9.42 11.22 -12.75
C PHE A 135 8.49 12.24 -13.42
N PHE A 136 7.38 12.59 -12.79
CA PHE A 136 6.42 13.55 -13.35
C PHE A 136 6.97 14.98 -13.40
N TYR A 137 7.88 15.34 -12.50
CA TYR A 137 8.53 16.65 -12.51
C TYR A 137 9.59 16.76 -13.62
N ASP A 138 10.44 15.74 -13.79
CA ASP A 138 11.58 15.79 -14.72
C ASP A 138 11.23 15.35 -16.15
N GLN A 139 10.27 14.45 -16.34
CA GLN A 139 9.96 13.91 -17.68
C GLN A 139 8.88 14.71 -18.41
N VAL A 140 8.06 15.49 -17.70
CA VAL A 140 7.03 16.34 -18.30
C VAL A 140 7.67 17.64 -18.80
N PRO A 141 7.29 18.17 -19.98
CA PRO A 141 7.77 19.47 -20.44
C PRO A 141 7.49 20.58 -19.41
N ASP A 142 8.39 21.56 -19.28
CA ASP A 142 8.27 22.60 -18.26
C ASP A 142 6.94 23.36 -18.31
N ALA A 143 6.42 23.62 -19.51
CA ALA A 143 5.13 24.26 -19.73
C ALA A 143 3.93 23.46 -19.19
N LEU A 144 4.09 22.14 -18.96
CA LEU A 144 3.05 21.21 -18.50
C LEU A 144 3.31 20.65 -17.10
N ARG A 145 4.28 21.19 -16.36
CA ARG A 145 4.68 20.65 -15.05
C ARG A 145 3.53 20.59 -14.04
N SER A 146 2.67 21.62 -14.00
CA SER A 146 1.45 21.62 -13.17
C SER A 146 0.45 20.52 -13.57
N LEU A 147 0.35 20.22 -14.88
CA LEU A 147 -0.48 19.11 -15.37
C LEU A 147 0.12 17.76 -14.97
N GLY A 148 1.45 17.61 -14.97
CA GLY A 148 2.15 16.43 -14.45
C GLY A 148 1.83 16.15 -12.98
N LEU A 149 1.85 17.18 -12.14
CA LEU A 149 1.47 17.05 -10.72
C LEU A 149 -0.02 16.72 -10.55
N ALA A 150 -0.90 17.30 -11.37
CA ALA A 150 -2.33 16.96 -11.35
C ALA A 150 -2.57 15.50 -11.76
N LEU A 151 -1.85 15.00 -12.77
CA LEU A 151 -1.90 13.60 -13.18
C LEU A 151 -1.44 12.68 -12.04
N TYR A 152 -0.33 13.01 -11.37
CA TYR A 152 0.13 12.30 -10.18
C TYR A 152 -0.95 12.23 -9.08
N LEU A 153 -1.57 13.35 -8.73
CA LEU A 153 -2.65 13.37 -7.73
C LEU A 153 -3.87 12.55 -8.18
N SER A 154 -4.16 12.53 -9.47
CA SER A 154 -5.30 11.77 -10.01
C SER A 154 -5.15 10.26 -9.84
N ILE A 155 -3.92 9.73 -9.76
CA ILE A 155 -3.65 8.29 -9.51
C ILE A 155 -4.35 7.83 -8.22
N PHE A 156 -4.30 8.63 -7.15
CA PHE A 156 -4.95 8.28 -5.88
C PHE A 156 -6.48 8.27 -5.99
N GLY A 157 -7.03 9.24 -6.71
CA GLY A 157 -8.47 9.35 -6.96
C GLY A 157 -8.98 8.16 -7.77
N ILE A 158 -8.32 7.87 -8.89
CA ILE A 158 -8.62 6.72 -9.75
C ILE A 158 -8.50 5.41 -8.95
N GLY A 159 -7.43 5.22 -8.18
CA GLY A 159 -7.26 4.04 -7.33
C GLY A 159 -8.39 3.88 -6.30
N SER A 160 -8.89 4.97 -5.74
CA SER A 160 -10.03 4.96 -4.82
C SER A 160 -11.34 4.61 -5.52
N PHE A 161 -11.57 5.14 -6.73
CA PHE A 161 -12.74 4.78 -7.54
C PHE A 161 -12.71 3.31 -7.97
N ILE A 162 -11.56 2.81 -8.43
CA ILE A 162 -11.39 1.39 -8.77
C ILE A 162 -11.68 0.51 -7.54
N SER A 163 -11.14 0.88 -6.37
CA SER A 163 -11.42 0.13 -5.14
C SER A 163 -12.91 0.11 -4.80
N GLY A 164 -13.60 1.25 -4.88
CA GLY A 164 -15.04 1.32 -4.62
C GLY A 164 -15.87 0.55 -5.64
N PHE A 165 -15.47 0.63 -6.92
CA PHE A 165 -16.09 -0.13 -8.00
C PHE A 165 -15.95 -1.64 -7.79
N LEU A 166 -14.75 -2.12 -7.46
CA LEU A 166 -14.51 -3.54 -7.17
C LEU A 166 -15.38 -4.02 -6.00
N ILE A 167 -15.44 -3.27 -4.91
CA ILE A 167 -16.30 -3.60 -3.75
C ILE A 167 -17.76 -3.68 -4.18
N SER A 168 -18.25 -2.72 -4.97
CA SER A 168 -19.63 -2.69 -5.47
C SER A 168 -19.96 -3.90 -6.35
N VAL A 169 -19.08 -4.20 -7.32
CA VAL A 169 -19.25 -5.36 -8.21
C VAL A 169 -19.26 -6.66 -7.42
N ILE A 170 -18.29 -6.86 -6.52
CA ILE A 170 -18.22 -8.05 -5.67
C ILE A 170 -19.48 -8.18 -4.82
N ASN A 171 -19.89 -7.12 -4.13
CA ASN A 171 -21.11 -7.16 -3.32
C ASN A 171 -22.35 -7.53 -4.13
N LYS A 172 -22.46 -7.02 -5.37
CA LYS A 172 -23.57 -7.36 -6.26
C LYS A 172 -23.53 -8.81 -6.73
N THR A 173 -22.35 -9.37 -7.01
CA THR A 173 -22.21 -10.74 -7.51
C THR A 173 -22.27 -11.79 -6.40
N THR A 174 -21.70 -11.51 -5.22
CA THR A 174 -21.63 -12.46 -4.10
C THR A 174 -22.78 -12.31 -3.11
N GLY A 175 -23.50 -11.18 -3.11
CA GLY A 175 -24.55 -10.89 -2.13
C GLY A 175 -25.89 -11.61 -2.36
N GLY A 176 -26.10 -12.25 -3.51
CA GLY A 176 -27.38 -12.88 -3.86
C GLY A 176 -27.59 -14.31 -3.33
N GLY A 177 -26.53 -14.99 -2.88
CA GLY A 177 -26.57 -16.44 -2.55
C GLY A 177 -26.15 -16.81 -1.12
N GLY A 178 -25.81 -15.86 -0.25
CA GLY A 178 -25.29 -16.11 1.09
C GLY A 178 -24.28 -15.06 1.56
N GLU A 179 -23.30 -15.48 2.39
CA GLU A 179 -22.26 -14.61 2.95
C GLU A 179 -21.43 -13.91 1.87
N SER A 180 -21.62 -12.59 1.72
CA SER A 180 -20.79 -11.75 0.85
C SER A 180 -19.36 -11.62 1.38
N TRP A 181 -18.39 -11.36 0.50
CA TRP A 181 -17.01 -11.03 0.88
C TRP A 181 -16.97 -9.85 1.87
N PHE A 182 -17.93 -8.94 1.77
CA PHE A 182 -18.13 -7.83 2.69
C PHE A 182 -19.45 -8.02 3.45
N SER A 183 -19.38 -8.76 4.55
CA SER A 183 -20.49 -8.88 5.51
C SER A 183 -20.38 -7.82 6.60
N ASN A 184 -21.52 -7.36 7.13
CA ASN A 184 -21.57 -6.52 8.33
C ASN A 184 -20.92 -7.23 9.53
N ASN A 185 -21.03 -8.56 9.56
CA ASN A 185 -20.26 -9.38 10.49
C ASN A 185 -18.91 -9.72 9.85
N LEU A 186 -17.86 -8.99 10.24
CA LEU A 186 -16.49 -9.22 9.78
C LEU A 186 -15.99 -10.64 10.04
N ASN A 187 -16.55 -11.38 11.00
CA ASN A 187 -16.13 -12.75 11.31
C ASN A 187 -16.74 -13.78 10.32
N ARG A 188 -17.82 -13.40 9.62
CA ARG A 188 -18.40 -14.11 8.47
C ARG A 188 -17.93 -13.54 7.12
N ALA A 189 -17.36 -12.33 7.13
CA ALA A 189 -16.81 -11.73 5.92
C ALA A 189 -15.55 -12.48 5.46
N HIS A 190 -15.29 -12.38 4.16
CA HIS A 190 -14.11 -12.97 3.52
C HIS A 190 -13.21 -11.86 2.95
N LEU A 191 -12.73 -11.00 3.85
CA LEU A 191 -11.80 -9.92 3.49
C LEU A 191 -10.46 -10.45 2.98
N ASP A 192 -10.09 -11.67 3.37
CA ASP A 192 -8.93 -12.38 2.85
C ASP A 192 -9.01 -12.58 1.33
N TYR A 193 -10.18 -12.96 0.79
CA TYR A 193 -10.38 -13.10 -0.65
C TYR A 193 -10.21 -11.78 -1.38
N PHE A 194 -10.70 -10.69 -0.80
CA PHE A 194 -10.51 -9.36 -1.37
C PHE A 194 -9.04 -8.94 -1.37
N TYR A 195 -8.30 -9.20 -0.28
CA TYR A 195 -6.87 -8.90 -0.24
C TYR A 195 -6.05 -9.77 -1.21
N TRP A 196 -6.42 -11.04 -1.41
CA TRP A 196 -5.82 -11.87 -2.44
C TRP A 196 -6.13 -11.38 -3.86
N LEU A 197 -7.34 -10.92 -4.13
CA LEU A 197 -7.68 -10.27 -5.40
C LEU A 197 -6.80 -9.03 -5.63
N LEU A 198 -6.66 -8.16 -4.62
CA LEU A 198 -5.79 -7.00 -4.71
C LEU A 198 -4.33 -7.38 -4.93
N ALA A 199 -3.83 -8.43 -4.26
CA ALA A 199 -2.48 -8.93 -4.49
C ALA A 199 -2.29 -9.44 -5.94
N GLY A 200 -3.28 -10.13 -6.50
CA GLY A 200 -3.28 -10.56 -7.90
C GLY A 200 -3.25 -9.37 -8.87
N LEU A 201 -4.09 -8.35 -8.63
CA LEU A 201 -4.10 -7.12 -9.43
C LEU A 201 -2.78 -6.35 -9.33
N SER A 202 -2.22 -6.20 -8.13
CA SER A 202 -0.92 -5.55 -7.93
C SER A 202 0.24 -6.34 -8.55
N THR A 203 0.15 -7.67 -8.60
CA THR A 203 1.12 -8.50 -9.33
C THR A 203 1.05 -8.21 -10.82
N MET A 204 -0.15 -8.19 -11.41
CA MET A 204 -0.35 -7.85 -12.81
C MET A 204 0.12 -6.43 -13.12
N GLU A 205 -0.18 -5.47 -12.26
CA GLU A 205 0.29 -4.08 -12.34
C GLU A 205 1.81 -4.00 -12.37
N LEU A 206 2.50 -4.72 -11.48
CA LEU A 206 3.97 -4.76 -11.42
C LEU A 206 4.58 -5.40 -12.67
N LEU A 207 3.95 -6.45 -13.22
CA LEU A 207 4.40 -7.08 -14.47
C LEU A 207 4.24 -6.15 -15.67
N LEU A 208 3.09 -5.49 -15.80
CA LEU A 208 2.85 -4.50 -16.85
C LEU A 208 3.82 -3.32 -16.72
N TYR A 209 4.05 -2.83 -15.51
CA TYR A 209 5.06 -1.82 -15.23
C TYR A 209 6.47 -2.26 -15.68
N GLY A 210 6.87 -3.48 -15.34
CA GLY A 210 8.12 -4.08 -15.78
C GLY A 210 8.24 -4.19 -17.31
N PHE A 211 7.13 -4.46 -18.00
CA PHE A 211 7.09 -4.48 -19.46
C PHE A 211 7.26 -3.08 -20.06
N PHE A 212 6.51 -2.08 -19.59
CA PHE A 212 6.59 -0.71 -20.10
C PHE A 212 7.93 -0.04 -19.81
N THR A 213 8.51 -0.27 -18.64
CA THR A 213 9.81 0.30 -18.26
C THR A 213 10.96 -0.20 -19.12
N ARG A 214 10.89 -1.44 -19.64
CA ARG A 214 11.87 -1.95 -20.61
C ARG A 214 11.81 -1.23 -21.96
N ALA A 215 10.64 -0.75 -22.35
CA ALA A 215 10.44 0.00 -23.59
C ALA A 215 10.62 1.52 -23.41
N TYR A 216 10.74 2.01 -22.17
CA TYR A 216 10.79 3.43 -21.87
C TYR A 216 12.21 3.98 -22.01
N ALA A 217 12.38 4.98 -22.89
CA ALA A 217 13.60 5.77 -23.00
C ALA A 217 13.44 7.08 -22.22
N TYR A 218 14.35 7.33 -21.27
CA TYR A 218 14.40 8.59 -20.53
C TYR A 218 14.66 9.77 -21.46
N LYS A 219 13.97 10.90 -21.21
CA LYS A 219 14.30 12.16 -21.87
C LYS A 219 15.70 12.59 -21.42
N LYS A 220 16.63 12.80 -22.38
CA LYS A 220 17.93 13.39 -22.08
C LYS A 220 17.73 14.83 -21.61
N LYS A 221 18.27 15.16 -20.44
CA LYS A 221 18.41 16.55 -19.99
C LYS A 221 19.39 17.20 -20.97
N GLN A 222 18.96 18.24 -21.69
CA GLN A 222 19.90 19.09 -22.43
C GLN A 222 20.83 19.69 -21.37
N GLU A 223 22.10 19.31 -21.38
CA GLU A 223 23.13 20.09 -20.70
C GLU A 223 23.09 21.48 -21.33
N ASP A 224 22.79 22.50 -20.54
CA ASP A 224 22.96 23.90 -20.93
C ASP A 224 24.42 24.11 -21.32
N THR A 225 24.72 23.86 -22.59
CA THR A 225 25.98 24.23 -23.23
C THR A 225 25.89 25.71 -23.56
N ALA A 226 25.81 26.53 -22.51
CA ALA A 226 25.80 27.98 -22.62
C ALA A 226 26.26 28.58 -21.28
N VAL A 227 27.53 28.35 -20.90
CA VAL A 227 28.49 29.39 -20.46
C VAL A 227 29.87 28.73 -20.38
N MET A 228 30.69 28.94 -21.42
CA MET A 228 32.09 29.37 -21.33
C MET A 228 32.58 29.81 -22.70
#